data_AF-A0A355A1I0-F1
#
_entry.id   AF-A0A355A1I0-F1
#
_cell.length_a   1.000
_cell.length_b   1.000
_cell.length_c   1.000
_cell.angle_alpha   90.00
_cell.angle_beta   90.00
_cell.angle_gamma   90.00
#
_symmetry.space_group_name_H-M   'P 1'
#
loop_
_entity.id
_entity.type
_entity.pdbx_description
1 polymer ?
#
loop_
_entity_poly.entity_id
_entity_poly.type
_entity_poly.pdbx_seq_one_letter_code
_entity_poly.pdbx_strand_id
1 'polypeptide(L)' 'MAEVRNKCLTIKEFEAVRQGVLNQWPTGKGLALQEAFSYQKKIPKQKRFAERIEEAMVKGEVLTQP' A
#
# COMPACT_ATOMS: atom_id res chain seq x y z
N MET A 1 -19.94 -5.22 13.33
CA MET A 1 -18.53 -5.44 12.95
C MET A 1 -18.52 -6.50 11.86
N ALA A 2 -17.70 -6.34 10.82
CA ALA A 2 -17.65 -7.33 9.73
C ALA A 2 -17.07 -8.66 10.26
N GLU A 3 -17.65 -9.76 9.82
CA GLU A 3 -17.18 -11.11 10.14
C GLU A 3 -15.80 -11.36 9.50
N VAL A 4 -14.86 -11.91 10.29
CA VAL A 4 -13.50 -12.21 9.81
C VAL A 4 -13.51 -13.55 9.09
N ARG A 5 -13.06 -13.55 7.84
CA ARG A 5 -13.07 -14.72 6.96
C ARG A 5 -11.96 -14.60 5.93
N ASN A 6 -11.39 -15.72 5.51
CA ASN A 6 -10.40 -15.77 4.43
C ASN A 6 -11.07 -15.56 3.07
N LYS A 7 -11.50 -14.33 2.80
CA LYS A 7 -12.17 -13.94 1.55
C LYS A 7 -11.71 -12.53 1.19
N CYS A 8 -11.37 -12.34 -0.09
CA CYS A 8 -11.09 -11.01 -0.62
C CYS A 8 -12.33 -10.13 -0.53
N LEU A 9 -12.17 -8.90 -0.04
CA LEU A 9 -13.24 -7.93 0.04
C LEU A 9 -13.68 -7.52 -1.37
N THR A 10 -14.97 -7.32 -1.55
CA THR A 10 -15.46 -6.59 -2.72
C THR A 10 -14.95 -5.15 -2.69
N ILE A 11 -14.85 -4.50 -3.85
CA ILE A 11 -14.44 -3.08 -3.93
C ILE A 11 -15.34 -2.19 -3.07
N LYS A 12 -16.65 -2.49 -3.01
CA LYS A 12 -17.60 -1.73 -2.19
C LYS A 12 -17.32 -1.88 -0.69
N GLU A 13 -17.04 -3.11 -0.22
CA GLU A 13 -16.69 -3.36 1.18
C GLU A 13 -15.36 -2.68 1.54
N PHE A 14 -14.36 -2.79 0.67
CA PHE A 14 -13.08 -2.11 0.83
C PHE A 14 -13.23 -0.59 0.92
N GLU A 15 -13.98 0.03 0.01
CA GLU A 15 -14.20 1.47 0.02
C GLU A 15 -14.96 1.95 1.26
N ALA A 16 -15.96 1.18 1.73
CA ALA A 16 -16.66 1.50 2.97
C ALA A 16 -15.71 1.53 4.18
N VAL A 17 -14.82 0.54 4.30
CA VAL A 17 -13.80 0.49 5.37
C VAL A 17 -12.84 1.67 5.23
N ARG A 18 -12.35 1.97 4.02
CA ARG A 18 -11.42 3.08 3.77
C ARG A 18 -11.99 4.43 4.18
N GLN A 19 -13.24 4.72 3.81
CA GLN A 19 -13.89 5.96 4.22
C GLN A 19 -13.99 6.05 5.75
N GLY A 20 -14.28 4.94 6.43
CA GLY A 20 -14.23 4.86 7.89
C GLY A 20 -12.86 5.21 8.46
N VAL A 21 -11.78 4.70 7.85
CA VAL A 21 -10.39 4.97 8.27
C VAL A 21 -9.96 6.41 8.00
N LEU A 22 -10.22 6.94 6.80
CA LEU A 22 -9.79 8.28 6.41
C LEU A 22 -10.45 9.39 7.26
N ASN A 23 -11.61 9.12 7.84
CA ASN A 23 -12.29 10.06 8.73
C ASN A 23 -11.79 10.04 10.19
N GLN A 24 -10.85 9.16 10.54
CA GLN A 24 -10.35 9.06 11.92
C GLN A 24 -9.40 10.20 12.31
N TRP A 25 -8.73 10.83 11.33
CA TRP A 25 -7.81 11.94 11.58
C TRP A 25 -7.85 12.99 10.45
N PRO A 26 -7.59 14.29 10.73
CA PRO A 26 -7.65 15.33 9.71
C PRO A 26 -6.77 15.10 8.48
N THR A 27 -5.64 14.39 8.61
CA THR A 27 -4.74 14.09 7.49
C THR A 27 -5.30 13.07 6.49
N GLY A 28 -6.39 12.37 6.83
CA GLY A 28 -7.09 11.51 5.88
C GLY A 28 -7.94 12.28 4.87
N LYS A 29 -8.20 13.58 5.11
CA LYS A 29 -8.96 14.43 4.20
C LYS A 29 -8.17 14.71 2.93
N GLY A 30 -8.85 14.66 1.79
CA GLY A 30 -8.26 15.00 0.48
C GLY A 30 -7.38 13.92 -0.14
N LEU A 31 -7.28 12.72 0.46
CA LEU A 31 -6.49 11.63 -0.12
C LEU A 31 -7.20 11.03 -1.35
N ALA A 32 -6.62 11.24 -2.53
CA ALA A 32 -7.08 10.67 -3.79
C ALA A 32 -6.20 9.48 -4.24
N LEU A 33 -6.79 8.29 -4.43
CA LEU A 33 -6.04 7.10 -4.83
C LEU A 33 -5.34 7.26 -6.19
N GLN A 34 -5.99 7.91 -7.15
CA GLN A 34 -5.40 8.10 -8.48
C GLN A 34 -4.13 8.96 -8.44
N GLU A 35 -4.10 9.97 -7.56
CA GLU A 35 -2.90 10.77 -7.31
C GLU A 35 -1.82 9.92 -6.63
N ALA A 36 -2.18 9.16 -5.60
CA ALA A 36 -1.25 8.27 -4.91
C ALA A 36 -0.62 7.22 -5.86
N PHE A 37 -1.42 6.64 -6.76
CA PHE A 37 -0.91 5.70 -7.78
C PHE A 37 0.04 6.39 -8.76
N SER A 38 -0.30 7.61 -9.17
CA SER A 38 0.54 8.40 -10.07
C SER A 38 1.87 8.78 -9.41
N TYR A 39 1.85 9.13 -8.12
CA TYR A 39 3.05 9.37 -7.33
C TYR A 39 3.91 8.12 -7.20
N GLN A 40 3.32 6.98 -6.80
CA GLN A 40 4.02 5.70 -6.65
C GLN A 40 4.73 5.27 -7.94
N LYS A 41 4.08 5.42 -9.10
CA LYS A 41 4.67 5.10 -10.40
C LYS A 41 5.89 5.95 -10.74
N LYS A 42 6.00 7.17 -10.21
CA LYS A 42 7.14 8.07 -10.43
C LYS A 42 8.34 7.76 -9.51
N ILE A 43 8.17 6.94 -8.47
CA ILE A 43 9.26 6.60 -7.56
C ILE A 43 10.32 5.77 -8.33
N PRO A 44 11.60 6.19 -8.32
CA PRO A 44 12.69 5.44 -8.94
C PRO A 44 12.80 4.02 -8.40
N LYS A 45 13.20 3.07 -9.25
CA LYS A 45 13.31 1.64 -8.91
C LYS A 45 14.15 1.37 -7.66
N GLN A 46 15.27 2.07 -7.50
CA GLN A 46 16.18 1.92 -6.37
C GLN A 46 15.56 2.35 -5.03
N LYS A 47 14.45 3.09 -5.07
CA LYS A 47 13.66 3.50 -3.89
C LYS A 47 12.41 2.62 -3.69
N ARG A 48 12.19 1.61 -4.53
CA ARG A 48 11.07 0.67 -4.42
C ARG A 48 11.51 -0.56 -3.66
N PHE A 49 10.90 -0.74 -2.50
CA PHE A 49 11.27 -1.81 -1.58
C PHE A 49 11.12 -3.21 -2.21
N ALA A 50 9.98 -3.47 -2.86
CA ALA A 50 9.72 -4.78 -3.48
C ALA A 50 10.76 -5.13 -4.56
N GLU A 51 11.11 -4.17 -5.42
CA GLU A 51 12.11 -4.37 -6.47
C GLU A 51 13.51 -4.58 -5.88
N ARG A 52 13.89 -3.84 -4.84
CA ARG A 52 15.19 -4.04 -4.16
C ARG A 52 15.32 -5.41 -3.50
N ILE A 53 14.23 -5.94 -2.94
CA ILE A 53 14.16 -7.28 -2.35
C ILE A 53 14.29 -8.35 -3.43
N GLU A 54 13.55 -8.21 -4.53
CA GLU A 54 13.65 -9.13 -5.67
C GLU A 54 15.08 -9.18 -6.24
N GLU A 55 15.71 -8.02 -6.41
CA GLU A 55 17.11 -7.94 -6.82
C GLU A 55 18.07 -8.63 -5.82
N ALA A 56 17.85 -8.46 -4.51
CA ALA A 56 18.68 -9.10 -3.49
C ALA A 56 18.52 -10.63 -3.54
N MET A 57 17.30 -11.14 -3.72
CA MET A 57 17.03 -12.57 -3.86
C MET A 57 17.76 -13.16 -5.07
N VAL A 58 17.69 -12.50 -6.21
CA VAL A 58 18.38 -12.95 -7.44
C VAL A 58 19.90 -12.96 -7.25
N LYS A 59 20.44 -12.00 -6.50
CA LYS A 59 21.89 -11.86 -6.25
C LYS A 59 22.39 -12.67 -5.05
N GLY A 60 21.51 -13.28 -4.26
CA GLY A 60 21.87 -13.92 -2.99
C GLY A 60 22.41 -12.93 -1.93
N GLU A 61 22.02 -11.67 -2.01
CA GLU A 61 22.44 -10.62 -1.08
C GLU A 61 21.56 -10.61 0.18
N VAL A 62 22.18 -10.39 1.35
CA VAL A 62 21.45 -10.06 2.59
C VAL A 62 21.39 -8.55 2.73
N LEU A 63 20.19 -8.01 2.92
CA LEU A 63 19.96 -6.58 3.16
C LEU A 63 19.80 -6.31 4.65
N THR A 64 20.37 -5.19 5.12
CA THR A 64 20.20 -4.70 6.49
C THR A 64 19.29 -3.47 6.50
N GLN A 65 18.29 -3.45 7.37
CA GLN A 65 17.41 -2.30 7.59
C GLN A 65 17.35 -1.99 9.09
N PRO A 66 17.80 -0.80 9.54
CA PRO A 66 17.60 -0.37 10.92
C PRO A 66 16.14 -0.01 11.22
#